data_AF-A0A352X3K4-F1
#
_entry.id   AF-A0A352X3K4-F1
#
_cell.length_a   1.000
_cell.length_b   1.000
_cell.length_c   1.000
_cell.angle_alpha   90.00
_cell.angle_beta   90.00
_cell.angle_gamma   90.00
#
_symmetry.space_group_name_H-M   'P 1'
#
loop_
_entity.id
_entity.type
_entity.pdbx_description
1 polymer ?
#
loop_
_entity_poly.entity_id
_entity_poly.type
_entity_poly.pdbx_seq_one_letter_code
_entity_poly.pdbx_strand_id
1 'polypeptide(L)' 'MNQRVLITGGAGFVGSSLGIGLAHRYPDWKIIALDNLKRRGSELNLPRLKQAGIEFIHGDVRNIEDLDPVALQP' A
#
# COMPACT_ATOMS: atom_id res chain seq x y z
N MET A 1 19.60 -5.00 2.27
CA MET A 1 18.75 -6.09 1.73
C MET A 1 17.52 -5.44 1.11
N ASN A 2 17.27 -5.64 -0.20
CA ASN A 2 16.04 -5.18 -0.83
C ASN A 2 14.89 -6.06 -0.37
N GLN A 3 13.94 -5.48 0.36
CA GLN A 3 12.71 -6.15 0.77
C GLN A 3 11.54 -5.58 -0.02
N ARG A 4 10.54 -6.42 -0.29
CA ARG A 4 9.27 -6.02 -0.90
C ARG A 4 8.15 -6.31 0.10
N VAL A 5 7.38 -5.28 0.44
CA VAL A 5 6.35 -5.33 1.49
C VAL A 5 5.00 -4.99 0.88
N LEU A 6 4.02 -5.87 1.09
CA LEU A 6 2.61 -5.62 0.78
C LEU A 6 1.87 -5.23 2.07
N ILE A 7 1.15 -4.11 2.03
CA ILE A 7 0.29 -3.64 3.12
C ILE A 7 -1.15 -3.66 2.61
N THR A 8 -1.91 -4.67 3.03
CA THR A 8 -3.35 -4.73 2.82
C THR A 8 -4.07 -3.74 3.74
N GLY A 9 -5.10 -3.04 3.25
CA GLY A 9 -5.68 -1.92 3.98
C GLY A 9 -4.73 -0.72 4.06
N GLY A 10 -3.83 -0.60 3.08
CA GLY A 10 -2.72 0.35 3.09
C GLY A 10 -3.13 1.83 3.01
N ALA A 11 -4.36 2.12 2.58
CA ALA A 11 -4.90 3.49 2.58
C ALA A 11 -5.66 3.83 3.88
N GLY A 12 -5.87 2.86 4.77
CA GLY A 12 -6.46 3.07 6.08
C GLY A 12 -5.54 3.82 7.06
N PHE A 13 -6.05 4.10 8.27
CA PHE A 13 -5.31 4.85 9.30
C PHE A 13 -3.97 4.19 9.68
N VAL A 14 -4.01 2.91 10.07
CA VAL A 14 -2.81 2.16 10.48
C VAL A 14 -1.93 1.84 9.27
N GLY A 15 -2.53 1.33 8.19
CA GLY A 15 -1.80 0.93 6.98
C GLY A 15 -0.98 2.07 6.39
N SER A 16 -1.56 3.26 6.27
CA SER A 16 -0.84 4.42 5.72
C SER A 16 0.28 4.91 6.63
N SER A 17 0.02 4.97 7.94
CA SER A 17 1.03 5.38 8.93
C SER A 17 2.21 4.40 8.99
N LEU A 18 1.92 3.10 8.95
CA LEU A 18 2.92 2.04 8.89
C LEU A 18 3.75 2.12 7.61
N GLY A 19 3.09 2.22 6.45
CA GLY A 19 3.76 2.31 5.15
C GLY A 19 4.71 3.50 5.08
N ILE A 20 4.25 4.69 5.49
CA ILE A 20 5.07 5.91 5.50
C ILE A 20 6.24 5.78 6.48
N GLY A 21 6.00 5.21 7.67
CA GLY A 21 7.06 4.94 8.64
C GLY A 21 8.14 3.98 8.10
N LEU A 22 7.71 2.91 7.43
CA LEU A 22 8.61 1.95 6.79
C LEU A 22 9.40 2.59 5.63
N ALA A 23 8.75 3.39 4.79
CA ALA A 23 9.39 4.08 3.67
C ALA A 23 10.51 5.03 4.15
N HIS A 24 10.27 5.77 5.23
CA HIS A 24 11.30 6.62 5.84
C HIS A 24 12.41 5.81 6.51
N ARG A 25 12.08 4.70 7.19
CA ARG A 25 13.04 3.87 7.93
C ARG A 25 13.94 3.07 6.99
N TYR A 26 13.41 2.64 5.86
CA TYR A 26 14.07 1.75 4.90
C TYR A 26 13.89 2.29 3.46
N PRO A 27 14.71 3.27 3.06
CA PRO A 27 14.58 3.91 1.74
C PRO A 27 14.74 2.95 0.55
N ASP A 28 15.45 1.83 0.74
CA ASP A 28 15.70 0.82 -0.30
C ASP A 28 14.57 -0.22 -0.41
N TRP A 29 13.53 -0.15 0.44
CA TRP A 29 12.43 -1.11 0.42
C TRP A 29 11.38 -0.71 -0.59
N LYS A 30 10.82 -1.71 -1.29
CA LYS A 30 9.66 -1.53 -2.16
C LYS A 30 8.38 -1.79 -1.35
N ILE A 31 7.59 -0.75 -1.12
CA ILE A 31 6.35 -0.84 -0.34
C ILE A 31 5.15 -0.65 -1.27
N ILE A 32 4.19 -1.56 -1.17
CA ILE A 32 2.94 -1.57 -1.95
C ILE A 32 1.77 -1.52 -0.97
N ALA A 33 0.84 -0.60 -1.19
CA ALA A 33 -0.42 -0.50 -0.47
C ALA A 33 -1.56 -1.05 -1.35
N LEU A 34 -2.20 -2.14 -0.90
CA LEU A 34 -3.40 -2.69 -1.51
C LEU A 34 -4.62 -2.27 -0.69
N ASP A 35 -5.59 -1.59 -1.28
CA ASP A 35 -6.81 -1.16 -0.59
C ASP A 35 -7.99 -1.01 -1.56
N ASN A 36 -9.19 -1.42 -1.15
CA ASN A 36 -10.41 -1.26 -1.95
C ASN A 36 -11.10 0.09 -1.71
N LEU A 37 -10.57 0.93 -0.82
CA LEU A 37 -11.09 2.24 -0.44
C LEU A 37 -12.50 2.20 0.16
N LYS A 38 -12.92 1.05 0.72
CA LYS A 38 -14.26 0.89 1.27
C LYS A 38 -14.56 1.81 2.45
N ARG A 39 -13.55 2.13 3.26
CA ARG A 39 -13.67 3.07 4.39
C ARG A 39 -13.54 4.50 3.86
N ARG A 40 -14.60 5.29 4.02
CA ARG A 40 -14.62 6.71 3.66
C ARG A 40 -13.46 7.47 4.31
N GLY A 41 -12.77 8.28 3.52
CA GLY A 41 -11.60 9.04 3.93
C GLY A 41 -10.27 8.30 3.76
N SER A 42 -10.27 7.02 3.35
CA SER A 42 -9.01 6.31 3.05
C SER A 42 -8.35 6.87 1.78
N GLU A 43 -9.15 7.32 0.82
CA GLU A 43 -8.73 8.01 -0.40
C GLU A 43 -7.89 9.27 -0.11
N LEU A 44 -8.11 9.92 1.04
CA LEU A 44 -7.36 11.11 1.45
C LEU A 44 -5.89 10.79 1.78
N ASN A 45 -5.55 9.52 2.01
CA ASN A 45 -4.17 9.10 2.27
C ASN A 45 -3.38 8.83 0.97
N LEU A 46 -4.03 8.65 -0.18
CA LEU A 46 -3.34 8.34 -1.45
C LEU A 46 -2.25 9.37 -1.82
N PRO A 47 -2.48 10.70 -1.69
CA PRO A 47 -1.43 11.68 -1.96
C PRO A 47 -0.20 11.52 -1.04
N ARG A 48 -0.42 11.16 0.23
CA ARG A 48 0.64 10.97 1.22
C ARG A 48 1.44 9.69 0.95
N LEU A 49 0.76 8.61 0.57
CA LEU A 49 1.40 7.37 0.12
C LEU A 49 2.30 7.63 -1.09
N LYS A 50 1.77 8.34 -2.10
CA LYS A 50 2.52 8.70 -3.31
C LYS A 50 3.75 9.56 -2.98
N GLN A 51 3.61 10.55 -2.09
CA GLN A 51 4.72 11.39 -1.65
C GLN A 51 5.82 10.59 -0.93
N ALA A 52 5.46 9.52 -0.22
CA ALA A 52 6.40 8.62 0.44
C ALA A 52 6.99 7.55 -0.50
N GLY A 53 6.70 7.58 -1.80
CA GLY A 53 7.18 6.59 -2.77
C GLY A 53 6.50 5.22 -2.66
N ILE A 54 5.35 5.14 -2.00
CA ILE A 54 4.59 3.90 -1.84
C ILE A 54 3.68 3.71 -3.06
N GLU A 55 3.77 2.54 -3.68
CA GLU A 55 2.90 2.17 -4.79
C GLU A 55 1.50 1.84 -4.27
N PHE A 56 0.46 2.38 -4.91
CA PHE A 56 -0.93 2.08 -4.55
C PHE A 56 -1.57 1.20 -5.61
N ILE A 57 -2.22 0.12 -5.17
CA ILE A 57 -3.00 -0.78 -6.00
C ILE A 57 -4.41 -0.81 -5.43
N HIS A 58 -5.40 -0.52 -6.27
CA HIS A 58 -6.80 -0.70 -5.91
C HIS A 58 -7.17 -2.18 -6.06
N GLY A 59 -7.65 -2.79 -4.99
CA GLY A 59 -8.02 -4.21 -5.00
C GLY A 59 -8.64 -4.65 -3.69
N ASP A 60 -9.33 -5.77 -3.71
CA ASP A 60 -10.05 -6.34 -2.59
C ASP A 60 -9.40 -7.64 -2.14
N VAL A 61 -8.97 -7.69 -0.88
CA VAL A 61 -8.36 -8.91 -0.29
C VAL A 61 -9.29 -10.13 -0.28
N ARG A 62 -10.58 -9.94 -0.53
CA ARG A 62 -11.57 -11.02 -0.65
C ARG A 62 -11.58 -11.65 -2.05
N ASN A 63 -11.01 -10.97 -3.04
CA ASN A 63 -10.83 -11.46 -4.40
C ASN A 63 -9.42 -12.03 -4.51
N ILE A 64 -9.29 -13.32 -4.83
CA ILE A 64 -7.99 -14.00 -4.85
C ILE A 64 -7.11 -13.49 -6.01
N GLU A 65 -7.75 -13.09 -7.11
CA GLU A 65 -7.14 -12.49 -8.29
C GLU A 65 -6.43 -11.16 -7.99
N ASP A 66 -6.92 -10.39 -7.00
CA ASP A 66 -6.31 -9.12 -6.60
C ASP A 66 -5.03 -9.33 -5.76
N LEU A 67 -4.78 -10.57 -5.30
CA LEU A 67 -3.57 -10.98 -4.58
C LEU A 67 -2.57 -11.72 -5.48
N ASP A 68 -2.90 -11.92 -6.75
CA ASP A 68 -1.99 -12.53 -7.70
C ASP A 68 -0.71 -11.67 -7.82
N PRO A 69 0.50 -12.28 -7.79
CA PRO A 69 1.76 -11.55 -7.96
C PRO A 69 1.82 -10.68 -9.23
N VAL A 70 1.06 -11.03 -10.28
CA VAL A 70 0.91 -10.23 -11.51
C VAL A 70 0.06 -8.99 -11.25
N ALA A 71 -1.03 -9.10 -10.48
CA ALA A 71 -1.88 -7.97 -10.10
C ALA A 71 -1.19 -7.01 -9.11
N LEU A 72 -0.21 -7.51 -8.33
CA LEU A 72 0.57 -6.73 -7.38
C LEU A 72 1.80 -6.03 -8.00
N GLN A 73 1.88 -6.00 -9.32
CA GLN A 73 2.88 -5.22 -10.08
C GLN A 73 2.19 -3.99 -10.66
N PRO A 74 2.72 -2.77 -10.43
CA PRO A 74 2.19 -1.56 -11.06
C PRO A 74 2.45 -1.54 -12.57
#